data_AF-A0A822A2Z1-F1
#
_entry.id   AF-A0A822A2Z1-F1
#
_cell.length_a   1.000
_cell.length_b   1.000
_cell.length_c   1.000
_cell.angle_alpha   90.00
_cell.angle_beta   90.00
_cell.angle_gamma   90.00
#
_symmetry.space_group_name_H-M   'P 1'
#
loop_
_entity.id
_entity.type
_entity.pdbx_description
1 polymer ?
#
loop_
_entity_poly.entity_id
_entity_poly.type
_entity_poly.pdbx_seq_one_letter_code
_entity_poly.pdbx_strand_id
1 'polypeptide(L)'
;IDFRSVSKPYFDAICHFITPENIISLTLSNSNRTTNQISLFLSLVPFEKCIRLRSLTLVDIDENDFHTIFQLKNMIVSLSFTFRKKNSIQNPKTLPLIYTIISNENLQHLDFGLSWNRMEALPWPNQCRLESLILSSRISFKKFSSILSHCSKLKRLLLQDCVMEDLTEIDRSTTYPQLTSLAFDDSELHMDEFELLLSLTPSLQHLHIVGETDLFDGACWEKFIQKHLKNLNRFEFAFCGNTDYEFNNPTDVESLITSYRTPFWIENKH
;
A
#
# COMPACT_ATOMS: atom_id res chain seq x y z
N ILE A 1 -11.30 -17.40 6.76
CA ILE A 1 -12.45 -17.05 7.62
C ILE A 1 -12.40 -15.55 7.81
N ASP A 2 -13.49 -14.85 7.52
CA ASP A 2 -13.54 -13.39 7.60
C ASP A 2 -14.55 -12.95 8.69
N PHE A 3 -14.05 -12.29 9.73
CA PHE A 3 -14.86 -11.81 10.85
C PHE A 3 -15.05 -10.28 10.87
N ARG A 4 -14.70 -9.54 9.81
CA ARG A 4 -14.73 -8.07 9.77
C ARG A 4 -16.05 -7.42 10.16
N SER A 5 -17.16 -8.10 9.94
CA SER A 5 -18.51 -7.55 10.17
C SER A 5 -19.42 -8.52 10.91
N VAL A 6 -18.85 -9.51 11.60
CA VAL A 6 -19.62 -10.53 12.31
C VAL A 6 -20.07 -10.01 13.67
N SER A 7 -21.37 -10.20 14.00
CA SER A 7 -21.91 -9.86 15.32
C SER A 7 -21.24 -10.67 16.43
N LYS A 8 -21.08 -10.07 17.61
CA LYS A 8 -20.39 -10.71 18.74
C LYS A 8 -20.97 -12.08 19.15
N PRO A 9 -22.30 -12.28 19.29
CA PRO A 9 -22.83 -13.59 19.65
C PRO A 9 -22.51 -14.69 18.63
N TYR A 10 -22.56 -14.34 17.34
CA TYR A 10 -22.23 -15.28 16.27
C TYR A 10 -20.73 -15.56 16.20
N PHE A 11 -19.91 -14.53 16.43
CA PHE A 11 -18.46 -14.65 16.53
C PHE A 11 -18.07 -15.63 17.65
N ASP A 12 -18.64 -15.44 18.85
CA ASP A 12 -18.38 -16.28 20.02
C ASP A 12 -18.76 -17.73 19.73
N ALA A 13 -19.97 -17.96 19.19
CA ALA A 13 -20.42 -19.29 18.81
C ALA A 13 -19.47 -19.96 17.82
N ILE A 14 -19.08 -19.27 16.74
CA ILE A 14 -18.16 -19.84 15.73
C ILE A 14 -16.82 -20.19 16.36
N CYS A 15 -16.24 -19.32 17.19
CA CYS A 15 -14.91 -19.56 17.78
C CYS A 15 -14.83 -20.88 18.56
N HIS A 16 -15.93 -21.35 19.16
CA HIS A 16 -15.99 -22.64 19.85
C HIS A 16 -15.96 -23.86 18.91
N PHE A 17 -16.32 -23.68 17.64
CA PHE A 17 -16.36 -24.74 16.63
C PHE A 17 -15.18 -24.67 15.65
N ILE A 18 -14.37 -23.61 15.68
CA ILE A 18 -13.20 -23.51 14.81
C ILE A 18 -12.16 -24.52 15.27
N THR A 19 -11.65 -25.31 14.33
CA THR A 19 -10.41 -26.08 14.49
C THR A 19 -9.24 -25.20 14.04
N PRO A 20 -8.40 -24.70 14.97
CA PRO A 20 -7.35 -23.71 14.65
C PRO A 20 -6.38 -24.21 13.58
N GLU A 21 -6.08 -25.50 13.59
CA GLU A 21 -5.17 -26.16 12.66
C GLU A 21 -5.66 -26.07 11.21
N ASN A 22 -6.97 -25.87 10.98
CA ASN A 22 -7.57 -25.76 9.65
C ASN A 22 -7.66 -24.30 9.13
N ILE A 23 -7.28 -23.31 9.93
CA ILE A 23 -7.33 -21.91 9.51
C ILE A 23 -6.17 -21.63 8.56
N ILE A 24 -6.49 -21.34 7.29
CA ILE A 24 -5.51 -20.96 6.26
C ILE A 24 -5.44 -19.44 6.08
N SER A 25 -6.59 -18.77 6.18
CA SER A 25 -6.72 -17.32 6.09
C SER A 25 -7.64 -16.83 7.20
N LEU A 26 -7.26 -15.75 7.86
CA LEU A 26 -8.00 -15.18 8.97
C LEU A 26 -8.09 -13.67 8.82
N THR A 27 -9.30 -13.13 8.97
CA THR A 27 -9.50 -11.69 9.13
C THR A 27 -10.19 -11.41 10.45
N LEU A 28 -9.59 -10.55 11.25
CA LEU A 28 -10.15 -10.05 12.51
C LEU A 28 -10.22 -8.53 12.47
N SER A 29 -11.20 -7.95 13.15
CA SER A 29 -11.37 -6.51 13.20
C SER A 29 -11.74 -6.04 14.59
N ASN A 30 -11.09 -4.98 15.05
CA ASN A 30 -11.43 -4.26 16.28
C ASN A 30 -12.16 -2.93 15.96
N SER A 31 -12.86 -2.86 14.83
CA SER A 31 -13.66 -1.68 14.42
C SER A 31 -14.79 -1.38 15.41
N ASN A 32 -15.46 -0.24 15.23
CA ASN A 32 -16.60 0.17 16.07
C ASN A 32 -17.73 -0.88 16.15
N ARG A 33 -17.87 -1.76 15.13
CA ARG A 33 -18.89 -2.82 15.11
C ARG A 33 -18.43 -4.12 15.76
N THR A 34 -17.12 -4.28 15.97
CA THR A 34 -16.48 -5.53 16.40
C THR A 34 -15.46 -5.28 17.51
N THR A 35 -15.76 -4.36 18.43
CA THR A 35 -14.86 -3.96 19.52
C THR A 35 -14.36 -5.16 20.32
N ASN A 36 -13.04 -5.26 20.48
CA ASN A 36 -12.31 -6.31 21.22
C ASN A 36 -12.44 -7.73 20.64
N GLN A 37 -12.88 -7.86 19.39
CA GLN A 37 -12.96 -9.17 18.72
C GLN A 37 -11.59 -9.84 18.60
N ILE A 38 -10.52 -9.08 18.35
CA ILE A 38 -9.16 -9.64 18.23
C ILE A 38 -8.74 -10.26 19.56
N SER A 39 -8.81 -9.52 20.65
CA SER A 39 -8.43 -10.01 21.98
C SER A 39 -9.29 -11.20 22.41
N LEU A 40 -10.59 -11.18 22.06
CA LEU A 40 -11.50 -12.30 22.32
C LEU A 40 -11.10 -13.55 21.52
N PHE A 41 -10.76 -13.40 20.23
CA PHE A 41 -10.24 -14.50 19.42
C PHE A 41 -9.02 -15.14 20.09
N LEU A 42 -8.04 -14.31 20.48
CA LEU A 42 -6.79 -14.78 21.10
C LEU A 42 -7.02 -15.48 22.44
N SER A 43 -8.09 -15.13 23.17
CA SER A 43 -8.46 -15.79 24.42
C SER A 43 -9.14 -17.16 24.22
N LEU A 44 -9.85 -17.34 23.10
CA LEU A 44 -10.62 -18.56 22.79
C LEU A 44 -9.82 -19.55 21.94
N VAL A 45 -8.98 -19.04 21.05
CA VAL A 45 -8.24 -19.82 20.06
C VAL A 45 -6.74 -19.63 20.31
N PRO A 46 -6.02 -20.68 20.75
CA PRO A 46 -4.57 -20.64 20.89
C PRO A 46 -3.93 -20.40 19.53
N PHE A 47 -3.39 -19.21 19.32
CA PHE A 47 -2.91 -18.77 18.00
C PHE A 47 -1.73 -19.62 17.50
N GLU A 48 -0.98 -20.25 18.42
CA GLU A 48 0.10 -21.20 18.13
C GLU A 48 -0.37 -22.43 17.37
N LYS A 49 -1.66 -22.78 17.50
CA LYS A 49 -2.26 -23.93 16.81
C LYS A 49 -2.67 -23.61 15.38
N CYS A 50 -2.64 -22.34 14.96
CA CYS A 50 -2.94 -21.91 13.60
C CYS A 50 -1.77 -22.22 12.63
N ILE A 51 -1.24 -23.45 12.66
CA ILE A 51 -0.01 -23.87 11.95
C ILE A 51 -0.13 -23.79 10.41
N ARG A 52 -1.35 -23.78 9.88
CA ARG A 52 -1.63 -23.66 8.44
C ARG A 52 -1.91 -22.23 8.00
N LEU A 53 -1.87 -21.25 8.91
CA LEU A 53 -2.18 -19.87 8.60
C LEU A 53 -1.15 -19.27 7.64
N ARG A 54 -1.62 -18.86 6.46
CA ARG A 54 -0.84 -18.23 5.39
C ARG A 54 -1.22 -16.78 5.16
N SER A 55 -2.46 -16.40 5.46
CA SER A 55 -2.98 -15.05 5.23
C SER A 55 -3.63 -14.51 6.50
N LEU A 56 -3.22 -13.33 6.93
CA LEU A 56 -3.75 -12.67 8.12
C LEU A 56 -4.08 -11.21 7.82
N THR A 57 -5.29 -10.79 8.16
CA THR A 57 -5.73 -9.40 8.04
C THR A 57 -6.25 -8.92 9.39
N LEU A 58 -5.67 -7.83 9.91
CA LEU A 58 -5.96 -7.28 11.23
C LEU A 58 -6.40 -5.81 11.10
N VAL A 59 -7.68 -5.55 11.27
CA VAL A 59 -8.25 -4.20 11.12
C VAL A 59 -8.38 -3.53 12.48
N ASP A 60 -7.90 -2.30 12.61
CA ASP A 60 -7.94 -1.52 13.86
C ASP A 60 -7.34 -2.26 15.07
N ILE A 61 -6.22 -2.97 14.87
CA ILE A 61 -5.57 -3.73 15.95
C ILE A 61 -4.92 -2.80 16.98
N ASP A 62 -4.97 -3.21 18.24
CA ASP A 62 -4.24 -2.55 19.33
C ASP A 62 -2.80 -3.10 19.40
N GLU A 63 -1.82 -2.28 19.75
CA GLU A 63 -0.41 -2.72 19.69
C GLU A 63 -0.11 -3.94 20.58
N ASN A 64 -0.77 -4.07 21.72
CA ASN A 64 -0.58 -5.23 22.61
C ASN A 64 -0.99 -6.54 21.93
N ASP A 65 -2.16 -6.58 21.28
CA ASP A 65 -2.63 -7.76 20.55
C ASP A 65 -1.71 -8.06 19.37
N PHE A 66 -1.21 -7.01 18.69
CA PHE A 66 -0.22 -7.16 17.62
C PHE A 66 1.06 -7.84 18.13
N HIS A 67 1.59 -7.41 19.28
CA HIS A 67 2.74 -8.05 19.93
C HIS A 67 2.46 -9.51 20.28
N THR A 68 1.29 -9.83 20.84
CA THR A 68 0.91 -11.20 21.17
C THR A 68 0.87 -12.11 19.93
N ILE A 69 0.28 -11.63 18.84
CA ILE A 69 0.16 -12.41 17.58
C ILE A 69 1.53 -12.71 16.96
N PHE A 70 2.43 -11.73 16.93
CA PHE A 70 3.71 -11.85 16.21
C PHE A 70 4.91 -12.24 17.08
N GLN A 71 4.69 -12.51 18.36
CA GLN A 71 5.65 -13.29 19.16
C GLN A 71 5.78 -14.73 18.64
N LEU A 72 4.81 -15.20 17.85
CA LEU A 72 4.75 -16.55 17.31
C LEU A 72 5.37 -16.60 15.91
N LYS A 73 6.30 -17.55 15.69
CA LYS A 73 6.92 -17.78 14.37
C LYS A 73 5.90 -18.38 13.41
N ASN A 74 5.22 -17.51 12.65
CA ASN A 74 4.20 -17.93 11.71
C ASN A 74 4.75 -17.97 10.27
N MET A 75 4.32 -18.96 9.48
CA MET A 75 4.68 -19.08 8.06
C MET A 75 3.77 -18.21 7.16
N ILE A 76 3.46 -17.00 7.62
CA ILE A 76 2.55 -16.06 6.95
C ILE A 76 3.19 -15.64 5.62
N VAL A 77 2.40 -15.75 4.56
CA VAL A 77 2.74 -15.34 3.20
C VAL A 77 2.14 -13.98 2.86
N SER A 78 0.96 -13.70 3.42
CA SER A 78 0.24 -12.43 3.22
C SER A 78 -0.19 -11.85 4.57
N LEU A 79 0.20 -10.61 4.81
CA LEU A 79 -0.17 -9.87 6.01
C LEU A 79 -0.76 -8.51 5.64
N SER A 80 -1.92 -8.20 6.20
CA SER A 80 -2.49 -6.84 6.18
C SER A 80 -2.79 -6.39 7.61
N PHE A 81 -2.39 -5.17 8.01
CA PHE A 81 -2.78 -4.63 9.30
C PHE A 81 -2.90 -3.11 9.35
N THR A 82 -3.83 -2.62 10.17
CA THR A 82 -3.98 -1.19 10.51
C THR A 82 -4.10 -1.02 12.01
N PHE A 83 -3.37 -0.05 12.57
CA PHE A 83 -3.49 0.26 13.99
C PHE A 83 -4.69 1.17 14.25
N ARG A 84 -5.37 0.94 15.39
CA ARG A 84 -6.45 1.82 15.84
C ARG A 84 -5.91 3.24 16.10
N LYS A 85 -6.47 4.24 15.42
CA LYS A 85 -6.05 5.67 15.48
C LYS A 85 -5.94 6.28 16.89
N LYS A 86 -6.69 5.75 17.87
CA LYS A 86 -6.79 6.31 19.23
C LYS A 86 -5.61 5.98 20.16
N ASN A 87 -4.77 5.03 19.80
CA ASN A 87 -3.64 4.63 20.64
C ASN A 87 -2.38 5.42 20.25
N SER A 88 -2.34 6.69 20.63
CA SER A 88 -1.15 7.55 20.52
C SER A 88 -0.01 7.17 21.48
N ILE A 89 -0.13 6.04 22.19
CA ILE A 89 0.97 5.47 22.97
C ILE A 89 1.81 4.62 22.03
N GLN A 90 2.93 5.18 21.59
CA GLN A 90 3.87 4.56 20.68
C GLN A 90 4.69 3.51 21.45
N ASN A 91 4.38 2.21 21.33
CA ASN A 91 5.25 1.20 21.92
C ASN A 91 6.55 1.15 21.10
N PRO A 92 7.73 1.43 21.71
CA PRO A 92 8.99 1.46 21.00
C PRO A 92 9.38 0.10 20.41
N LYS A 93 8.76 -0.99 20.88
CA LYS A 93 9.00 -2.35 20.36
C LYS A 93 8.28 -2.64 19.05
N THR A 94 7.32 -1.82 18.65
CA THR A 94 6.48 -2.12 17.48
C THR A 94 7.26 -2.01 16.16
N LEU A 95 8.15 -1.02 16.00
CA LEU A 95 8.99 -0.93 14.79
C LEU A 95 9.98 -2.11 14.64
N PRO A 96 10.75 -2.53 15.68
CA PRO A 96 11.56 -3.74 15.62
C PRO A 96 10.76 -5.01 15.26
N LEU A 97 9.52 -5.12 15.74
CA LEU A 97 8.66 -6.25 15.41
C LEU A 97 8.24 -6.22 13.94
N ILE A 98 7.83 -5.06 13.42
CA ILE A 98 7.51 -4.88 11.99
C ILE A 98 8.73 -5.20 11.12
N TYR A 99 9.93 -4.74 11.51
CA TYR A 99 11.17 -5.11 10.81
C TYR A 99 11.37 -6.63 10.76
N THR A 100 11.14 -7.32 11.87
CA THR A 100 11.25 -8.79 11.95
C THR A 100 10.21 -9.49 11.05
N ILE A 101 9.00 -8.94 10.96
CA ILE A 101 7.94 -9.43 10.07
C ILE A 101 8.33 -9.25 8.61
N ILE A 102 8.81 -8.07 8.22
CA ILE A 102 9.26 -7.77 6.85
C ILE A 102 10.46 -8.66 6.47
N SER A 103 11.33 -8.97 7.43
CA SER A 103 12.48 -9.87 7.24
C SER A 103 12.09 -11.34 7.02
N ASN A 104 10.82 -11.71 7.18
CA ASN A 104 10.39 -13.09 7.06
C ASN A 104 10.47 -13.58 5.60
N GLU A 105 11.23 -14.66 5.37
CA GLU A 105 11.44 -15.22 4.04
C GLU A 105 10.19 -15.80 3.36
N ASN A 106 9.09 -15.98 4.09
CA ASN A 106 7.84 -16.46 3.52
C ASN A 106 6.92 -15.32 3.11
N LEU A 107 7.13 -14.10 3.64
CA LEU A 107 6.23 -12.98 3.42
C LEU A 107 6.41 -12.43 2.00
N GLN A 108 5.35 -12.51 1.21
CA GLN A 108 5.30 -12.06 -0.18
C GLN A 108 4.37 -10.86 -0.37
N HIS A 109 3.35 -10.73 0.47
CA HIS A 109 2.39 -9.64 0.40
C HIS A 109 2.28 -8.95 1.74
N LEU A 110 2.50 -7.64 1.74
CA LEU A 110 2.39 -6.83 2.93
C LEU A 110 1.55 -5.59 2.65
N ASP A 111 0.59 -5.33 3.52
CA ASP A 111 -0.28 -4.17 3.50
C ASP A 111 -0.35 -3.58 4.91
N PHE A 112 0.09 -2.34 5.08
CA PHE A 112 -0.01 -1.70 6.39
C PHE A 112 -0.02 -0.19 6.34
N GLY A 113 -0.46 0.41 7.45
CA GLY A 113 -0.42 1.85 7.68
C GLY A 113 0.26 2.19 9.01
N LEU A 114 1.22 3.12 8.96
CA LEU A 114 1.84 3.78 10.10
C LEU A 114 1.62 5.30 10.05
N SER A 115 1.90 5.99 11.15
CA SER A 115 2.07 7.44 11.09
C SER A 115 3.34 7.80 10.31
N TRP A 116 3.36 8.98 9.69
CA TRP A 116 4.50 9.51 8.91
C TRP A 116 5.85 9.29 9.60
N ASN A 117 6.02 9.80 10.82
CA ASN A 117 7.28 9.71 11.58
C ASN A 117 7.76 8.26 11.77
N ARG A 118 6.82 7.32 11.97
CA ARG A 118 7.14 5.91 12.17
C ARG A 118 7.49 5.21 10.87
N MET A 119 6.82 5.59 9.78
CA MET A 119 7.11 5.07 8.46
C MET A 119 8.52 5.50 8.04
N GLU A 120 8.86 6.78 8.21
CA GLU A 120 10.20 7.31 7.95
C GLU A 120 11.28 6.66 8.82
N ALA A 121 10.98 6.41 10.10
CA ALA A 121 11.90 5.74 11.02
C ALA A 121 12.05 4.22 10.78
N LEU A 122 11.13 3.57 10.04
CA LEU A 122 11.14 2.12 9.85
C LEU A 122 12.32 1.70 8.94
N PRO A 123 13.32 0.95 9.43
CA PRO A 123 14.35 0.39 8.56
C PRO A 123 13.74 -0.70 7.67
N TRP A 124 14.28 -0.86 6.46
CA TRP A 124 13.92 -1.94 5.54
C TRP A 124 15.02 -3.01 5.55
N PRO A 125 14.67 -4.29 5.76
CA PRO A 125 15.67 -5.35 5.76
C PRO A 125 16.16 -5.61 4.33
N ASN A 126 17.45 -5.95 4.23
CA ASN A 126 18.01 -6.39 2.95
C ASN A 126 17.37 -7.71 2.50
N GLN A 127 17.25 -7.89 1.18
CA GLN A 127 16.81 -9.16 0.56
C GLN A 127 15.37 -9.56 0.92
N CYS A 128 14.47 -8.57 1.04
CA CYS A 128 13.04 -8.84 1.19
C CYS A 128 12.51 -9.71 0.04
N ARG A 129 11.64 -10.68 0.37
CA ARG A 129 10.93 -11.52 -0.62
C ARG A 129 9.55 -10.97 -0.99
N LEU A 130 9.24 -9.76 -0.54
CA LEU A 130 8.00 -9.06 -0.88
C LEU A 130 7.88 -8.92 -2.40
N GLU A 131 6.73 -9.34 -2.91
CA GLU A 131 6.31 -9.17 -4.30
C GLU A 131 5.25 -8.07 -4.43
N SER A 132 4.44 -7.86 -3.39
CA SER A 132 3.46 -6.78 -3.32
C SER A 132 3.54 -6.05 -1.98
N LEU A 133 3.58 -4.73 -2.05
CA LEU A 133 3.57 -3.84 -0.90
C LEU A 133 2.49 -2.77 -1.06
N ILE A 134 1.67 -2.60 -0.03
CA ILE A 134 0.63 -1.58 0.07
C ILE A 134 0.92 -0.76 1.32
N LEU A 135 1.04 0.55 1.16
CA LEU A 135 1.32 1.48 2.24
C LEU A 135 0.19 2.50 2.32
N SER A 136 -0.64 2.38 3.35
CA SER A 136 -1.71 3.35 3.66
C SER A 136 -1.17 4.58 4.41
N SER A 137 0.02 5.01 4.03
CA SER A 137 0.78 6.07 4.69
C SER A 137 1.51 6.87 3.62
N ARG A 138 1.59 8.19 3.82
CA ARG A 138 2.52 9.02 3.06
C ARG A 138 3.96 8.58 3.37
N ILE A 139 4.84 8.63 2.37
CA ILE A 139 6.29 8.37 2.53
C ILE A 139 7.13 9.46 1.86
N SER A 140 8.38 9.63 2.27
CA SER A 140 9.35 10.44 1.55
C SER A 140 9.84 9.73 0.29
N PHE A 141 10.31 10.50 -0.70
CA PHE A 141 11.01 9.96 -1.87
C PHE A 141 12.26 9.13 -1.48
N LYS A 142 12.97 9.56 -0.44
CA LYS A 142 14.10 8.80 0.12
C LYS A 142 13.66 7.44 0.63
N LYS A 143 12.51 7.37 1.32
CA LYS A 143 11.93 6.11 1.77
C LYS A 143 11.48 5.25 0.59
N PHE A 144 10.84 5.83 -0.42
CA PHE A 144 10.47 5.14 -1.66
C PHE A 144 11.68 4.44 -2.30
N SER A 145 12.76 5.19 -2.51
CA SER A 145 14.02 4.65 -3.07
C SER A 145 14.66 3.59 -2.15
N SER A 146 14.62 3.80 -0.83
CA SER A 146 15.07 2.82 0.14
C SER A 146 14.28 1.51 0.06
N ILE A 147 12.95 1.57 -0.07
CA ILE A 147 12.10 0.38 -0.23
C ILE A 147 12.50 -0.41 -1.47
N LEU A 148 12.58 0.28 -2.62
CA LEU A 148 12.85 -0.38 -3.89
C LEU A 148 14.26 -0.97 -3.96
N SER A 149 15.27 -0.31 -3.39
CA SER A 149 16.64 -0.84 -3.32
C SER A 149 16.74 -2.11 -2.44
N HIS A 150 15.93 -2.22 -1.38
CA HIS A 150 15.98 -3.37 -0.46
C HIS A 150 15.06 -4.53 -0.88
N CYS A 151 14.02 -4.24 -1.66
CA CYS A 151 13.01 -5.21 -2.10
C CYS A 151 13.19 -5.58 -3.58
N SER A 152 14.23 -6.36 -3.91
CA SER A 152 14.57 -6.72 -5.29
C SER A 152 13.54 -7.60 -6.01
N LYS A 153 12.59 -8.20 -5.28
CA LYS A 153 11.48 -8.99 -5.85
C LYS A 153 10.16 -8.23 -5.95
N LEU A 154 10.13 -6.96 -5.54
CA LEU A 154 8.89 -6.18 -5.47
C LEU A 154 8.39 -5.86 -6.87
N LYS A 155 7.23 -6.41 -7.21
CA LYS A 155 6.57 -6.20 -8.50
C LYS A 155 5.48 -5.14 -8.42
N ARG A 156 4.76 -5.10 -7.29
CA ARG A 156 3.64 -4.19 -7.06
C ARG A 156 3.88 -3.31 -5.84
N LEU A 157 3.74 -2.01 -6.03
CA LEU A 157 3.76 -1.02 -4.96
C LEU A 157 2.52 -0.14 -5.05
N LEU A 158 1.77 -0.02 -3.96
CA LEU A 158 0.68 0.94 -3.80
C LEU A 158 1.04 1.85 -2.63
N LEU A 159 0.98 3.15 -2.86
CA LEU A 159 1.25 4.19 -1.90
C LEU A 159 0.00 5.05 -1.76
N GLN A 160 -0.26 5.55 -0.56
CA GLN A 160 -1.20 6.66 -0.43
C GLN A 160 -0.62 7.90 -1.13
N ASP A 161 0.56 8.32 -0.71
CA ASP A 161 1.24 9.49 -1.28
C ASP A 161 2.77 9.35 -1.13
N CYS A 162 3.51 10.09 -1.94
CA CYS A 162 4.96 10.19 -1.89
C CYS A 162 5.35 11.66 -1.91
N VAL A 163 5.95 12.16 -0.83
CA VAL A 163 6.42 13.53 -0.74
C VAL A 163 7.83 13.60 -1.31
N MET A 164 8.02 14.44 -2.33
CA MET A 164 9.37 14.75 -2.82
C MET A 164 10.04 15.71 -1.84
N GLU A 165 11.18 15.27 -1.31
CA GLU A 165 12.15 16.16 -0.68
C GLU A 165 13.08 16.73 -1.78
N ASP A 166 13.93 17.70 -1.44
CA ASP A 166 14.83 18.42 -2.36
C ASP A 166 15.38 17.56 -3.52
N LEU A 167 15.02 17.93 -4.76
CA LEU A 167 15.32 17.16 -5.97
C LEU A 167 16.82 17.09 -6.32
N THR A 168 17.67 17.83 -5.60
CA THR A 168 19.11 17.94 -5.90
C THR A 168 19.93 16.70 -5.55
N GLU A 169 19.45 15.82 -4.67
CA GLU A 169 20.19 14.63 -4.21
C GLU A 169 19.84 13.34 -4.97
N ILE A 170 19.02 13.43 -6.03
CA ILE A 170 18.47 12.25 -6.70
C ILE A 170 19.45 11.71 -7.74
N ASP A 171 20.01 10.52 -7.47
CA ASP A 171 20.80 9.78 -8.44
C ASP A 171 19.91 9.21 -9.57
N ARG A 172 19.88 9.93 -10.69
CA ARG A 172 19.13 9.55 -11.90
C ARG A 172 19.69 8.32 -12.62
N SER A 173 20.84 7.79 -12.19
CA SER A 173 21.40 6.56 -12.76
C SER A 173 20.78 5.29 -12.15
N THR A 174 20.19 5.41 -10.96
CA THR A 174 19.55 4.29 -10.29
C THR A 174 18.22 3.95 -10.97
N THR A 175 17.99 2.66 -11.22
CA THR A 175 16.73 2.17 -11.78
C THR A 175 16.24 0.93 -11.03
N TYR A 176 14.92 0.74 -11.02
CA TYR A 176 14.21 -0.32 -10.32
C TYR A 176 13.38 -1.14 -11.32
N PRO A 177 14.04 -1.97 -12.16
CA PRO A 177 13.37 -2.72 -13.22
C PRO A 177 12.46 -3.86 -12.70
N GLN A 178 12.56 -4.20 -11.41
CA GLN A 178 11.70 -5.21 -10.79
C GLN A 178 10.24 -4.77 -10.67
N LEU A 179 9.99 -3.46 -10.59
CA LEU A 179 8.66 -2.91 -10.36
C LEU A 179 7.87 -2.86 -11.66
N THR A 180 6.74 -3.56 -11.69
CA THR A 180 5.86 -3.65 -12.87
C THR A 180 4.51 -2.98 -12.65
N SER A 181 4.10 -2.77 -11.40
CA SER A 181 2.87 -2.05 -11.05
C SER A 181 3.14 -1.04 -9.95
N LEU A 182 2.72 0.20 -10.19
CA LEU A 182 2.81 1.30 -9.24
C LEU A 182 1.46 2.00 -9.16
N ALA A 183 1.01 2.28 -7.95
CA ALA A 183 -0.25 2.95 -7.69
C ALA A 183 -0.08 4.03 -6.64
N PHE A 184 -0.72 5.18 -6.86
CA PHE A 184 -0.82 6.28 -5.90
C PHE A 184 -2.30 6.54 -5.63
N ASP A 185 -2.70 6.44 -4.36
CA ASP A 185 -4.06 6.66 -3.90
C ASP A 185 -4.09 7.94 -3.06
N ASP A 186 -4.25 9.10 -3.70
CA ASP A 186 -4.24 10.47 -3.11
C ASP A 186 -2.87 11.17 -3.18
N SER A 187 -2.33 11.31 -4.39
CA SER A 187 -1.04 11.95 -4.63
C SER A 187 -1.14 13.46 -4.74
N GLU A 188 -0.26 14.14 -4.00
CA GLU A 188 -0.04 15.59 -4.09
C GLU A 188 1.13 15.94 -5.04
N LEU A 189 1.67 14.96 -5.76
CA LEU A 189 2.80 15.14 -6.66
C LEU A 189 2.44 15.97 -7.90
N HIS A 190 3.34 16.86 -8.28
CA HIS A 190 3.29 17.55 -9.57
C HIS A 190 3.84 16.68 -10.70
N MET A 191 3.58 17.08 -11.95
CA MET A 191 3.96 16.29 -13.12
C MET A 191 5.47 16.08 -13.24
N ASP A 192 6.29 17.11 -12.99
CA ASP A 192 7.75 17.01 -13.02
C ASP A 192 8.31 16.05 -11.96
N GLU A 193 7.66 15.98 -10.81
CA GLU A 193 7.97 15.02 -9.76
C GLU A 193 7.61 13.59 -10.16
N PHE A 194 6.45 13.39 -10.80
CA PHE A 194 6.10 12.12 -11.42
C PHE A 194 7.08 11.72 -12.51
N GLU A 195 7.50 12.66 -13.37
CA GLU A 195 8.48 12.36 -14.40
C GLU A 195 9.77 11.80 -13.80
N LEU A 196 10.24 12.44 -12.73
CA LEU A 196 11.44 12.00 -12.02
C LEU A 196 11.24 10.63 -11.38
N LEU A 197 10.18 10.44 -10.60
CA LEU A 197 9.91 9.19 -9.91
C LEU A 197 9.75 8.01 -10.88
N LEU A 198 8.93 8.21 -11.91
CA LEU A 198 8.61 7.17 -12.90
C LEU A 198 9.78 6.86 -13.84
N SER A 199 10.71 7.80 -14.03
CA SER A 199 11.96 7.54 -14.77
C SER A 199 12.83 6.45 -14.13
N LEU A 200 12.69 6.24 -12.81
CA LEU A 200 13.40 5.22 -12.07
C LEU A 200 12.77 3.83 -12.26
N THR A 201 11.57 3.73 -12.82
CA THR A 201 10.82 2.47 -12.97
C THR A 201 10.54 2.17 -14.45
N PRO A 202 11.58 1.94 -15.29
CA PRO A 202 11.42 1.82 -16.74
C PRO A 202 10.67 0.54 -17.20
N SER A 203 10.51 -0.44 -16.29
CA SER A 203 9.83 -1.72 -16.57
C SER A 203 8.35 -1.70 -16.17
N LEU A 204 7.82 -0.54 -15.82
CA LEU A 204 6.44 -0.38 -15.38
C LEU A 204 5.47 -0.78 -16.51
N GLN A 205 4.53 -1.65 -16.16
CA GLN A 205 3.46 -2.13 -17.04
C GLN A 205 2.12 -1.51 -16.65
N HIS A 206 1.89 -1.34 -15.35
CA HIS A 206 0.67 -0.78 -14.80
C HIS A 206 0.96 0.45 -13.93
N LEU A 207 0.25 1.54 -14.21
CA LEU A 207 0.30 2.78 -13.42
C LEU A 207 -1.12 3.21 -13.07
N HIS A 208 -1.40 3.39 -11.79
CA HIS A 208 -2.65 3.94 -11.28
C HIS A 208 -2.37 5.23 -10.51
N ILE A 209 -3.10 6.31 -10.80
CA ILE A 209 -2.92 7.60 -10.13
C ILE A 209 -4.27 8.17 -9.73
N VAL A 210 -4.45 8.38 -8.43
CA VAL A 210 -5.47 9.26 -7.88
C VAL A 210 -4.78 10.53 -7.41
N GLY A 211 -5.15 11.69 -7.93
CA GLY A 211 -4.48 12.95 -7.60
C GLY A 211 -5.28 14.19 -7.96
N GLU A 212 -4.63 15.34 -7.96
CA GLU A 212 -5.26 16.65 -8.19
C GLU A 212 -5.40 17.02 -9.68
N THR A 213 -6.12 18.11 -9.96
CA THR A 213 -6.42 18.60 -11.32
C THR A 213 -5.19 18.97 -12.14
N ASP A 214 -4.08 19.34 -11.51
CA ASP A 214 -2.86 19.73 -12.24
C ASP A 214 -2.25 18.56 -13.02
N LEU A 215 -2.62 17.32 -12.66
CA LEU A 215 -2.23 16.10 -13.37
C LEU A 215 -3.16 15.76 -14.53
N PHE A 216 -4.27 16.50 -14.71
CA PHE A 216 -5.27 16.21 -15.72
C PHE A 216 -4.89 16.73 -17.12
N ASP A 217 -3.65 16.46 -17.55
CA ASP A 217 -3.14 16.82 -18.89
C ASP A 217 -2.75 15.57 -19.68
N GLY A 218 -3.66 15.12 -20.55
CA GLY A 218 -3.46 13.92 -21.38
C GLY A 218 -2.36 14.09 -22.42
N ALA A 219 -2.07 15.32 -22.87
CA ALA A 219 -0.99 15.55 -23.82
C ALA A 219 0.39 15.46 -23.15
N CYS A 220 0.50 15.92 -21.91
CA CYS A 220 1.71 15.78 -21.11
C CYS A 220 1.98 14.31 -20.76
N TRP A 221 0.96 13.60 -20.27
CA TRP A 221 1.06 12.16 -20.00
C TRP A 221 1.40 11.34 -21.24
N GLU A 222 0.78 11.61 -22.39
CA GLU A 222 1.06 10.90 -23.64
C GLU A 222 2.54 11.03 -24.01
N LYS A 223 3.07 12.27 -24.05
CA LYS A 223 4.49 12.54 -24.36
C LYS A 223 5.42 11.83 -23.38
N PHE A 224 5.10 11.90 -22.09
CA PHE A 224 5.90 11.29 -21.04
C PHE A 224 5.92 9.76 -21.19
N ILE A 225 4.77 9.13 -21.33
CA ILE A 225 4.64 7.66 -21.43
C ILE A 225 5.36 7.15 -22.69
N GLN A 226 5.17 7.80 -23.84
CA GLN A 226 5.85 7.42 -25.09
C GLN A 226 7.38 7.49 -24.96
N LYS A 227 7.88 8.46 -24.21
CA LYS A 227 9.32 8.69 -24.02
C LYS A 227 9.94 7.75 -22.98
N HIS A 228 9.29 7.59 -21.82
CA HIS A 228 9.90 7.00 -20.63
C HIS A 228 9.30 5.65 -20.21
N LEU A 229 8.03 5.39 -20.52
CA LEU A 229 7.29 4.21 -20.03
C LEU A 229 6.83 3.31 -21.19
N LYS A 230 7.78 2.89 -22.03
CA LYS A 230 7.51 2.09 -23.24
C LYS A 230 6.80 0.76 -22.98
N ASN A 231 6.95 0.20 -21.77
CA ASN A 231 6.35 -1.06 -21.37
C ASN A 231 4.96 -0.91 -20.73
N LEU A 232 4.50 0.34 -20.52
CA LEU A 232 3.22 0.60 -19.87
C LEU A 232 2.09 0.10 -20.76
N ASN A 233 1.32 -0.87 -20.29
CA ASN A 233 0.17 -1.42 -20.99
C ASN A 233 -1.15 -0.83 -20.47
N ARG A 234 -1.22 -0.50 -19.18
CA ARG A 234 -2.43 -0.01 -18.52
C ARG A 234 -2.11 1.23 -17.70
N PHE A 235 -2.82 2.32 -18.00
CA PHE A 235 -2.78 3.56 -17.26
C PHE A 235 -4.19 3.87 -16.74
N GLU A 236 -4.33 3.91 -15.42
CA GLU A 236 -5.59 4.20 -14.75
C GLU A 236 -5.45 5.49 -13.97
N PHE A 237 -6.47 6.34 -14.02
CA PHE A 237 -6.41 7.60 -13.30
C PHE A 237 -7.77 8.06 -12.80
N ALA A 238 -7.75 8.79 -11.69
CA ALA A 238 -8.88 9.52 -11.15
C ALA A 238 -8.38 10.86 -10.61
N PHE A 239 -8.75 11.96 -11.28
CA PHE A 239 -8.33 13.30 -10.86
C PHE A 239 -9.48 14.03 -10.18
N CYS A 240 -9.24 14.50 -8.96
CA CYS A 240 -10.18 15.29 -8.18
C CYS A 240 -9.95 16.78 -8.49
N GLY A 241 -11.00 17.46 -8.93
CA GLY A 241 -10.99 18.91 -9.07
C GLY A 241 -11.44 19.60 -7.81
N ASN A 242 -10.67 20.60 -7.38
CA ASN A 242 -11.13 21.51 -6.36
C ASN A 242 -12.17 22.45 -7.00
N THR A 243 -13.38 22.50 -6.46
CA THR A 243 -14.48 23.32 -6.99
C THR A 243 -14.20 24.83 -6.91
N ASP A 244 -13.14 25.20 -6.19
CA ASP A 244 -12.65 26.56 -6.05
C ASP A 244 -11.85 27.05 -7.27
N TYR A 245 -11.45 26.15 -8.18
CA TYR A 245 -11.10 26.57 -9.52
C TYR A 245 -12.40 26.97 -10.22
N GLU A 246 -12.62 28.28 -10.30
CA GLU A 246 -13.59 28.83 -11.23
C GLU A 246 -13.17 28.37 -12.63
N PHE A 247 -13.74 27.26 -13.11
CA PHE A 247 -13.78 26.94 -14.53
C PHE A 247 -14.56 28.08 -15.16
N ASN A 248 -13.82 29.12 -15.54
CA ASN A 248 -14.37 30.35 -16.09
C ASN A 248 -15.14 30.06 -17.39
N ASN A 249 -14.91 28.90 -18.01
CA ASN A 249 -15.60 28.49 -19.22
C ASN A 249 -15.79 26.95 -19.30
N PRO A 250 -16.96 26.44 -19.72
CA PRO A 250 -17.18 25.01 -20.00
C PRO A 250 -16.21 24.40 -21.03
N THR A 251 -15.60 25.24 -21.86
CA THR A 251 -14.56 24.84 -22.82
C THR A 251 -13.28 24.33 -22.15
N ASP A 252 -13.01 24.71 -20.90
CA ASP A 252 -11.78 24.34 -20.22
C ASP A 252 -11.81 22.84 -19.87
N VAL A 253 -12.94 22.34 -19.35
CA VAL A 253 -13.14 20.91 -19.07
C VAL A 253 -13.15 20.07 -20.35
N GLU A 254 -13.84 20.53 -21.41
CA GLU A 254 -13.86 19.80 -22.69
C GLU A 254 -12.45 19.74 -23.30
N SER A 255 -11.63 20.79 -23.14
CA SER A 255 -10.24 20.80 -23.63
C SER A 255 -9.38 19.73 -22.94
N LEU A 256 -9.55 19.57 -21.62
CA LEU A 256 -8.85 18.56 -20.82
C LEU A 256 -9.30 17.15 -21.22
N ILE A 257 -10.60 16.90 -21.36
CA ILE A 257 -11.13 15.63 -21.85
C ILE A 257 -10.63 15.31 -23.27
N THR A 258 -10.58 16.32 -24.15
CA THR A 258 -10.14 16.16 -25.53
C THR A 258 -8.67 15.72 -25.61
N SER A 259 -7.83 16.11 -24.64
CA SER A 259 -6.43 15.65 -24.56
C SER A 259 -6.28 14.13 -24.36
N TYR A 260 -7.31 13.45 -23.86
CA TYR A 260 -7.38 11.98 -23.69
C TYR A 260 -8.08 11.24 -24.85
N ARG A 261 -8.45 11.94 -25.93
CA ARG A 261 -9.13 11.35 -27.10
C ARG A 261 -8.21 11.10 -28.29
N THR A 262 -6.89 11.16 -28.10
CA THR A 262 -5.94 10.82 -29.16
C THR A 262 -5.95 9.31 -29.44
N PRO A 263 -5.55 8.86 -30.65
CA PRO A 263 -5.42 7.43 -30.94
C PRO A 263 -4.50 6.69 -29.96
N PHE A 264 -3.51 7.39 -29.38
CA PHE A 264 -2.67 6.81 -28.34
C PHE A 264 -3.49 6.29 -27.15
N TRP A 265 -4.44 7.09 -26.65
CA TRP A 265 -5.29 6.72 -25.52
C TRP A 265 -6.34 5.67 -25.90
N ILE A 266 -6.96 5.82 -27.08
CA ILE A 266 -8.06 4.96 -27.54
C ILE A 266 -7.58 3.61 -28.09
N GLU A 267 -6.34 3.48 -28.56
CA GLU A 267 -5.89 2.24 -29.21
C GLU A 267 -4.80 1.53 -28.41
N ASN A 268 -3.95 2.26 -27.68
CA ASN A 268 -2.72 1.71 -27.10
C ASN A 268 -2.70 1.62 -25.56
N LYS A 269 -3.68 2.20 -24.85
CA LYS A 269 -3.65 2.36 -23.38
C LYS A 269 -5.02 2.05 -22.74
N HIS A 270 -5.63 0.94 -23.17
CA HIS A 270 -6.88 0.40 -22.63
C HIS A 270 -6.67 -0.58 -21.46
#